data_AF-A0A955UBC7-F1
#
_entry.id   AF-A0A955UBC7-F1
#
_cell.length_a   1.000
_cell.length_b   1.000
_cell.length_c   1.000
_cell.angle_alpha   90.00
_cell.angle_beta   90.00
_cell.angle_gamma   90.00
#
_symmetry.space_group_name_H-M   'P 1'
#
loop_
_entity.id
_entity.type
_entity.pdbx_description
1 polymer ?
#
loop_
_entity_poly.entity_id
_entity_poly.type
_entity_poly.pdbx_seq_one_letter_code
_entity_poly.pdbx_strand_id
1 'polypeptide(L)'
;MSINQRKTRVGIDMRVASSYLISILFLTFLPLMLGGTPVYGVPTVMTEEKEGARDLIYQSAQATDQAWEEFHAAAIGGTLASPAIQSSIERQLHEARALLMEARKAERDNRFDSVKALTQKIQQITQNIVQASREKKP
;
A
#
# COMPACT_ATOMS: atom_id res chain seq x y z
N MET A 1 -65.41 -5.94 -53.54
CA MET A 1 -66.08 -6.51 -52.35
C MET A 1 -65.00 -6.95 -51.37
N SER A 2 -65.12 -6.51 -50.11
CA SER A 2 -64.00 -6.17 -49.21
C SER A 2 -63.34 -7.35 -48.47
N ILE A 3 -62.02 -7.25 -48.27
CA ILE A 3 -61.16 -8.15 -47.49
C ILE A 3 -61.39 -7.88 -45.98
N ASN A 4 -61.84 -8.89 -45.23
CA ASN A 4 -62.12 -8.74 -43.80
C ASN A 4 -60.99 -9.35 -42.95
N GLN A 5 -60.08 -8.50 -42.49
CA GLN A 5 -58.99 -8.82 -41.57
C GLN A 5 -59.53 -8.91 -40.13
N ARG A 6 -59.62 -10.11 -39.55
CA ARG A 6 -59.86 -10.27 -38.11
C ARG A 6 -58.55 -10.13 -37.34
N LYS A 7 -58.32 -8.94 -36.79
CA LYS A 7 -57.24 -8.64 -35.84
C LYS A 7 -57.61 -9.25 -34.48
N THR A 8 -57.01 -10.38 -34.11
CA THR A 8 -57.10 -10.94 -32.75
C THR A 8 -56.36 -10.03 -31.77
N ARG A 9 -57.09 -9.24 -30.99
CA ARG A 9 -56.56 -8.52 -29.83
C ARG A 9 -56.35 -9.53 -28.70
N VAL A 10 -55.10 -9.93 -28.46
CA VAL A 10 -54.72 -10.58 -27.21
C VAL A 10 -54.71 -9.49 -26.15
N GLY A 11 -55.79 -9.39 -25.38
CA GLY A 11 -55.84 -8.56 -24.18
C GLY A 11 -55.05 -9.26 -23.09
N ILE A 12 -53.82 -8.80 -22.85
CA ILE A 12 -53.10 -9.21 -21.63
C ILE A 12 -53.84 -8.54 -20.47
N ASP A 13 -54.45 -9.36 -19.63
CA ASP A 13 -55.15 -8.90 -18.44
C ASP A 13 -54.17 -8.10 -17.55
N MET A 14 -54.45 -6.82 -17.31
CA MET A 14 -53.56 -5.93 -16.55
C MET A 14 -53.33 -6.41 -15.11
N ARG A 15 -54.22 -7.25 -14.57
CA ARG A 15 -54.03 -7.94 -13.28
C ARG A 15 -52.90 -8.97 -13.34
N VAL A 16 -52.79 -9.69 -14.45
CA VAL A 16 -51.77 -10.71 -14.69
C VAL A 16 -50.41 -10.06 -14.96
N ALA A 17 -50.37 -8.97 -15.75
CA ALA A 17 -49.15 -8.19 -15.97
C ALA A 17 -48.59 -7.57 -14.68
N SER A 18 -49.48 -7.11 -13.77
CA SER A 18 -49.09 -6.57 -12.46
C SER A 18 -48.50 -7.65 -11.53
N SER A 19 -49.06 -8.86 -11.56
CA SER A 19 -48.51 -10.01 -10.82
C SER A 19 -47.11 -10.40 -11.29
N TYR A 20 -46.85 -10.41 -12.60
CA TYR A 20 -45.51 -10.71 -13.12
C TYR A 20 -44.48 -9.63 -12.80
N LEU A 21 -44.86 -8.34 -12.82
CA LEU A 21 -43.96 -7.25 -12.41
C LEU A 21 -43.55 -7.37 -10.94
N ILE A 22 -44.47 -7.76 -10.05
CA ILE A 22 -44.17 -7.99 -8.64
C ILE A 22 -43.29 -9.24 -8.46
N SER A 23 -43.54 -10.32 -9.22
CA SER A 23 -42.71 -11.53 -9.19
C SER A 23 -41.29 -11.31 -9.72
N ILE A 24 -41.12 -10.52 -10.79
CA ILE A 24 -39.81 -10.15 -11.35
C ILE A 24 -39.03 -9.28 -10.35
N LEU A 25 -39.72 -8.35 -9.68
CA LEU A 25 -39.12 -7.49 -8.66
C LEU A 25 -38.70 -8.30 -7.42
N PHE A 26 -39.43 -9.37 -7.07
CA PHE A 26 -39.01 -10.32 -6.03
C PHE A 26 -37.81 -11.19 -6.47
N LEU A 27 -37.75 -11.62 -7.73
CA LEU A 27 -36.69 -12.49 -8.24
C LEU A 27 -35.31 -11.79 -8.32
N THR A 28 -35.30 -10.46 -8.49
CA THR A 28 -34.08 -9.64 -8.49
C THR A 28 -33.70 -9.08 -7.12
N PHE A 29 -34.65 -8.97 -6.19
CA PHE A 29 -34.39 -8.43 -4.85
C PHE A 29 -34.04 -9.51 -3.81
N LEU A 30 -34.47 -10.77 -4.01
CA LEU A 30 -34.17 -11.88 -3.10
C LEU A 30 -32.67 -12.24 -2.97
N PRO A 31 -31.81 -12.13 -4.02
CA PRO A 31 -30.37 -12.32 -3.85
C PRO A 31 -29.65 -11.14 -3.20
N LEU A 32 -30.30 -9.98 -3.00
CA LEU A 32 -29.69 -8.83 -2.32
C LEU A 32 -29.77 -8.94 -0.79
N MET A 33 -30.72 -9.74 -0.27
CA MET A 33 -30.93 -9.94 1.17
C MET A 33 -30.30 -11.24 1.72
N LEU A 34 -29.98 -12.22 0.87
CA LEU A 34 -29.10 -13.34 1.22
C LEU A 34 -27.67 -12.98 0.78
N GLY A 35 -26.96 -12.27 1.65
CA GLY A 35 -25.61 -11.74 1.43
C GLY A 35 -24.58 -12.81 1.01
N GLY A 36 -24.48 -13.02 -0.30
CA GLY A 36 -23.47 -13.86 -0.93
C GLY A 36 -22.82 -13.11 -2.07
N THR A 37 -22.12 -12.00 -1.79
CA THR A 37 -21.08 -11.58 -2.71
C THR A 37 -20.01 -12.69 -2.73
N PRO A 38 -19.44 -13.06 -3.88
CA PRO A 38 -18.26 -13.88 -3.88
C PRO A 38 -17.19 -13.09 -3.13
N VAL A 39 -16.87 -13.56 -1.92
CA VAL A 39 -15.67 -13.14 -1.20
C VAL A 39 -14.52 -13.59 -2.10
N TYR A 40 -14.03 -12.67 -2.94
CA TYR A 40 -12.72 -12.79 -3.54
C TYR A 40 -11.74 -12.79 -2.36
N GLY A 41 -11.47 -13.98 -1.82
CA GLY A 41 -10.52 -14.18 -0.75
C GLY A 41 -9.13 -13.88 -1.28
N VAL A 42 -8.72 -12.62 -1.21
CA VAL A 42 -7.28 -12.31 -1.20
C VAL A 42 -6.72 -13.08 0.00
N PRO A 43 -5.74 -13.97 -0.19
CA PRO A 43 -5.22 -14.77 0.92
C PRO A 43 -4.74 -13.86 2.04
N THR A 44 -5.34 -13.96 3.21
CA THR A 44 -5.09 -13.10 4.39
C THR A 44 -3.61 -13.00 4.74
N VAL A 45 -2.86 -14.09 4.54
CA VAL A 45 -1.40 -14.17 4.73
C VAL A 45 -0.66 -13.15 3.87
N MET A 46 -1.04 -12.98 2.60
CA MET A 46 -0.39 -12.02 1.71
C MET A 46 -0.66 -10.57 2.13
N THR A 47 -1.82 -10.31 2.75
CA THR A 47 -2.16 -8.98 3.27
C THR A 47 -1.34 -8.66 4.51
N GLU A 48 -1.19 -9.61 5.43
CA GLU A 48 -0.41 -9.44 6.67
C GLU A 48 1.09 -9.23 6.37
N GLU A 49 1.69 -10.05 5.48
CA GLU A 49 3.09 -9.89 5.10
C GLU A 49 3.36 -8.54 4.41
N LYS A 50 2.40 -8.08 3.60
CA LYS A 50 2.49 -6.80 2.90
C LYS A 50 2.38 -5.62 3.86
N GLU A 51 1.48 -5.68 4.83
CA GLU A 51 1.37 -4.69 5.90
C GLU A 51 2.66 -4.65 6.73
N GLY A 52 3.17 -5.79 7.17
CA GLY A 52 4.44 -5.87 7.89
C GLY A 52 5.63 -5.31 7.08
N ALA A 53 5.69 -5.58 5.78
CA ALA A 53 6.70 -5.00 4.90
C ALA A 53 6.61 -3.48 4.81
N ARG A 54 5.39 -2.92 4.73
CA ARG A 54 5.17 -1.47 4.73
C ARG A 54 5.61 -0.82 6.04
N ASP A 55 5.32 -1.46 7.16
CA ASP A 55 5.74 -0.97 8.48
C ASP A 55 7.27 -0.95 8.62
N LEU A 56 7.96 -1.99 8.17
CA LEU A 56 9.43 -2.01 8.16
C LEU A 56 10.02 -0.90 7.30
N ILE A 57 9.44 -0.63 6.12
CA ILE A 57 9.85 0.46 5.24
C ILE A 57 9.61 1.81 5.90
N TYR A 58 8.45 1.99 6.53
CA TYR A 58 8.10 3.22 7.24
C TYR A 58 9.08 3.51 8.39
N GLN A 59 9.36 2.52 9.24
CA GLN A 59 10.32 2.64 10.34
C GLN A 59 11.73 2.97 9.82
N SER A 60 12.16 2.34 8.74
CA SER A 60 13.47 2.60 8.13
C SER A 60 13.57 4.01 7.54
N ALA A 61 12.47 4.53 6.98
CA ALA A 61 12.40 5.91 6.50
C ALA A 61 12.53 6.89 7.67
N GLN A 62 11.78 6.67 8.76
CA GLN A 62 11.89 7.49 9.97
C GLN A 62 13.29 7.44 10.57
N ALA A 63 13.93 6.27 10.64
CA ALA A 63 15.31 6.15 11.12
C ALA A 63 16.32 6.91 10.23
N THR A 64 16.08 6.93 8.91
CA THR A 64 16.91 7.69 7.97
C THR A 64 16.74 9.20 8.16
N ASP A 65 15.51 9.65 8.37
CA ASP A 65 15.23 11.06 8.66
C ASP A 65 15.85 11.48 10.01
N GLN A 66 15.72 10.67 11.05
CA GLN A 66 16.37 10.92 12.35
C GLN A 66 17.90 10.99 12.24
N ALA A 67 18.51 10.07 11.48
CA ALA A 67 19.95 10.08 11.24
C ALA A 67 20.39 11.34 10.47
N TRP A 68 19.59 11.80 9.52
CA TRP A 68 19.81 13.06 8.82
C TRP A 68 19.77 14.25 9.79
N GLU A 69 18.75 14.34 10.64
CA GLU A 69 18.62 15.46 11.60
C GLU A 69 19.80 15.52 12.58
N GLU A 70 20.23 14.37 13.11
CA GLU A 70 21.37 14.30 14.04
C GLU A 70 22.67 14.79 13.37
N PHE A 71 22.93 14.31 12.15
CA PHE A 71 24.05 14.78 11.33
C PHE A 71 23.97 16.27 11.03
N HIS A 72 22.78 16.74 10.64
CA HIS A 72 22.55 18.12 10.26
C HIS A 72 22.77 19.07 11.43
N ALA A 73 22.30 18.71 12.63
CA ALA A 73 22.54 19.46 13.85
C ALA A 73 24.04 19.54 14.19
N ALA A 74 24.77 18.43 14.06
CA ALA A 74 26.22 18.41 14.29
C ALA A 74 27.01 19.23 13.25
N ALA A 75 26.60 19.17 11.98
CA ALA A 75 27.20 19.94 10.90
C ALA A 75 27.00 21.46 11.10
N ILE A 76 25.77 21.90 11.40
CA ILE A 76 25.48 23.31 11.70
C ILE A 76 26.22 23.79 12.94
N GLY A 77 26.28 22.95 13.98
CA GLY A 77 27.00 23.26 15.22
C GLY A 77 28.53 23.28 15.06
N GLY A 78 29.07 22.81 13.93
CA GLY A 78 30.51 22.66 13.72
C GLY A 78 31.15 21.65 14.67
N THR A 79 30.36 20.70 15.21
CA THR A 79 30.79 19.75 16.24
C THR A 79 31.29 18.42 15.69
N LEU A 80 31.12 18.17 14.38
CA LEU A 80 31.66 16.99 13.71
C LEU A 80 33.17 16.90 13.87
N ALA A 81 33.67 15.70 14.15
CA ALA A 81 35.09 15.48 14.41
C ALA A 81 36.01 15.82 13.23
N SER A 82 35.58 15.65 11.97
CA SER A 82 36.38 16.06 10.80
C SER A 82 35.55 16.18 9.51
N PRO A 83 36.07 16.90 8.48
CA PRO A 83 35.45 16.90 7.15
C PRO A 83 35.34 15.51 6.51
N ALA A 84 36.27 14.59 6.82
CA ALA A 84 36.21 13.22 6.30
C ALA A 84 35.00 12.45 6.85
N ILE A 85 34.65 12.68 8.11
CA ILE A 85 33.43 12.12 8.72
C ILE A 85 32.19 12.68 8.04
N GLN A 86 32.16 13.99 7.77
CA GLN A 86 31.05 14.61 7.03
C GLN A 86 30.83 13.92 5.67
N SER A 87 31.85 13.80 4.83
CA SER A 87 31.73 13.14 3.52
C SER A 87 31.32 11.66 3.61
N SER A 88 31.80 10.95 4.65
CA SER A 88 31.40 9.56 4.89
C SER A 88 29.91 9.46 5.26
N ILE A 89 29.42 10.33 6.14
CA ILE A 89 28.01 10.37 6.54
C ILE A 89 27.12 10.75 5.35
N GLU A 90 27.49 11.74 4.55
CA GLU A 90 26.74 12.12 3.34
C GLU A 90 26.60 10.94 2.38
N ARG A 91 27.69 10.20 2.12
CA ARG A 91 27.66 8.97 1.32
C ARG A 91 26.73 7.91 1.91
N GLN A 92 26.79 7.68 3.22
CA GLN A 92 25.94 6.71 3.91
C GLN A 92 24.45 7.10 3.84
N LEU A 93 24.12 8.38 3.98
CA LEU A 93 22.75 8.88 3.82
C LEU A 93 22.22 8.66 2.41
N HIS A 94 23.05 8.88 1.38
CA HIS A 94 22.68 8.56 0.01
C HIS A 94 22.45 7.05 -0.19
N GLU A 95 23.30 6.21 0.39
CA GLU A 95 23.12 4.74 0.35
C GLU A 95 21.81 4.31 1.03
N ALA A 96 21.51 4.82 2.23
CA ALA A 96 20.26 4.52 2.94
C ALA A 96 19.02 4.91 2.10
N ARG A 97 19.04 6.08 1.46
CA ARG A 97 17.96 6.53 0.58
C ARG A 97 17.80 5.64 -0.66
N ALA A 98 18.91 5.19 -1.26
CA ALA A 98 18.86 4.23 -2.37
C ALA A 98 18.24 2.89 -1.94
N LEU A 99 18.68 2.35 -0.80
CA LEU A 99 18.13 1.11 -0.23
C LEU A 99 16.64 1.25 0.10
N LEU A 100 16.18 2.41 0.57
CA LEU A 100 14.74 2.67 0.80
C LEU A 100 13.92 2.57 -0.50
N MET A 101 14.45 3.09 -1.61
CA MET A 101 13.80 2.94 -2.91
C MET A 101 13.75 1.48 -3.35
N GLU A 102 14.84 0.74 -3.14
CA GLU A 102 14.90 -0.69 -3.43
C GLU A 102 13.93 -1.51 -2.56
N ALA A 103 13.80 -1.17 -1.27
CA ALA A 103 12.86 -1.83 -0.36
C ALA A 103 11.41 -1.58 -0.79
N ARG A 104 11.06 -0.34 -1.16
CA ARG A 104 9.75 -0.01 -1.73
C ARG A 104 9.48 -0.74 -3.04
N LYS A 105 10.50 -0.92 -3.89
CA LYS A 105 10.38 -1.73 -5.10
C LYS A 105 10.15 -3.21 -4.76
N ALA A 106 10.89 -3.75 -3.79
CA ALA A 106 10.73 -5.12 -3.33
C ALA A 106 9.33 -5.38 -2.75
N GLU A 107 8.77 -4.45 -1.97
CA GLU A 107 7.38 -4.55 -1.46
C GLU A 107 6.36 -4.61 -2.60
N ARG A 108 6.50 -3.73 -3.62
CA ARG A 108 5.63 -3.77 -4.81
C ARG A 108 5.73 -5.08 -5.59
N ASP A 109 6.94 -5.66 -5.62
CA ASP A 109 7.24 -6.95 -6.25
C ASP A 109 6.87 -8.15 -5.33
N ASN A 110 6.27 -7.93 -4.15
CA ASN A 110 5.96 -8.93 -3.11
C ASN A 110 7.18 -9.75 -2.63
N ARG A 111 8.39 -9.17 -2.69
CA ARG A 111 9.65 -9.78 -2.22
C ARG A 111 9.92 -9.40 -0.76
N PHE A 112 9.12 -9.90 0.17
CA PHE A 112 9.13 -9.47 1.58
C PHE A 112 10.43 -9.80 2.32
N ASP A 113 11.08 -10.92 2.02
CA ASP A 113 12.42 -11.22 2.57
C ASP A 113 13.46 -10.18 2.14
N SER A 114 13.37 -9.69 0.90
CA SER A 114 14.24 -8.62 0.42
C SER A 114 13.93 -7.30 1.15
N VAL A 115 12.65 -7.02 1.43
CA VAL A 115 12.29 -5.86 2.26
C VAL A 115 12.97 -5.94 3.62
N LYS A 116 12.87 -7.08 4.31
CA LYS A 116 13.48 -7.30 5.62
C LYS A 116 15.00 -7.13 5.61
N ALA A 117 15.69 -7.71 4.62
CA ALA A 117 17.14 -7.59 4.51
C ALA A 117 17.58 -6.14 4.23
N LEU A 118 16.87 -5.43 3.34
CA LEU A 118 17.18 -4.05 2.99
C LEU A 118 16.93 -3.10 4.18
N THR A 119 15.82 -3.27 4.90
CA THR A 119 15.51 -2.45 6.08
C THR A 119 16.48 -2.69 7.23
N GLN A 120 16.95 -3.93 7.44
CA GLN A 120 18.03 -4.21 8.37
C GLN A 120 19.34 -3.49 7.99
N LYS A 121 19.69 -3.48 6.70
CA LYS A 121 20.89 -2.75 6.24
C LYS A 121 20.74 -1.24 6.43
N ILE A 122 19.56 -0.68 6.14
CA ILE A 122 19.27 0.74 6.41
C ILE A 122 19.44 1.04 7.90
N GLN A 123 18.90 0.20 8.79
CA GLN A 123 19.01 0.38 10.23
C GLN A 123 20.48 0.40 10.72
N GLN A 124 21.34 -0.46 10.17
CA GLN A 124 22.77 -0.45 10.50
C GLN A 124 23.45 0.85 10.03
N ILE A 125 23.14 1.29 8.81
CA ILE A 125 23.70 2.54 8.27
C ILE A 125 23.26 3.75 9.10
N THR A 126 21.98 3.84 9.45
CA THR A 126 21.45 4.98 10.23
C THR A 126 22.00 5.02 11.65
N GLN A 127 22.19 3.86 12.29
CA GLN A 127 22.89 3.76 13.57
C GLN A 127 24.34 4.27 13.48
N ASN A 128 25.07 3.88 12.44
CA ASN A 128 26.44 4.35 12.23
C ASN A 128 26.49 5.87 11.99
N ILE A 129 25.56 6.42 11.22
CA ILE A 129 25.46 7.88 11.01
C ILE A 129 25.23 8.60 12.33
N VAL A 130 24.29 8.13 13.16
CA VAL A 130 24.00 8.74 14.47
C VAL A 130 25.23 8.68 15.38
N GLN A 131 25.93 7.55 15.41
CA GLN A 131 27.15 7.41 16.20
C GLN A 131 28.24 8.38 15.72
N ALA A 132 28.54 8.39 14.41
CA ALA A 132 29.58 9.24 13.83
C ALA A 132 29.25 10.75 13.97
N SER A 133 27.96 11.11 13.95
CA SER A 133 27.51 12.50 14.16
C SER A 133 27.76 13.00 15.58
N ARG A 134 27.85 12.08 16.55
CA ARG A 134 28.12 12.38 17.97
C ARG A 134 29.59 12.33 18.33
N GLU A 135 30.45 11.82 17.43
CA GLU A 135 31.90 11.85 17.61
C GLU A 135 32.39 13.30 17.55
N LYS A 136 32.93 13.77 18.68
CA LYS A 136 33.43 15.14 18.81
C LYS A 136 34.88 15.22 18.35
N LYS A 137 35.23 16.40 17.83
CA LYS A 137 36.61 16.76 17.54
C LYS A 137 37.46 16.60 18.83
N PRO A 138 38.63 15.95 18.76
CA PRO A 138 39.53 15.85 19.90
C PRO A 138 40.06 17.23 20.35
#